data_AF-A0A7S1B322-F1
#
_entry.id   AF-A0A7S1B322-F1
#
_cell.length_a   1.000
_cell.length_b   1.000
_cell.length_c   1.000
_cell.angle_alpha   90.00
_cell.angle_beta   90.00
_cell.angle_gamma   90.00
#
_symmetry.space_group_name_H-M   'P 1'
#
loop_
_entity.id
_entity.type
_entity.pdbx_description
1 polymer ?
#
loop_
_entity_poly.entity_id
_entity_poly.type
_entity_poly.pdbx_seq_one_letter_code
_entity_poly.pdbx_strand_id
1 'polypeptide(L)'
;EISKKRQSFNHPSFSLCLGEVSLFLSCRLETIFYPMLTRFVLTSSALAVALFFISNNLVVRAAAATTLESGETACTEIISWNELKKAVKKFKKAKGRTLTLCSFDIVKPSNQPPVVFSGRTNIVIRCVPGGTCNMKAGGTKGLLAVRTNGVTLMDFSLHSSDASKSPCIDVAAKKKKIKLVRIKFEACTNKHSRRGGGAITVNKKATVYANKCIFSECTSASNGGAIYNVGEMYATAAEFVSCSTSGHGGAIYSTTGWLKIQKSKFITNSAEKSGDNVWSSDGGSIDSAPGGNSACGDGSSTCLGYILGSDPSDCFEFAETGPGTDARCPGVSFPSESPTVSDDGSRSPSFVSDDDPPSQSPSAGGSVYRPPHDASWSLLAWGQKDGGRDDVENTLVVDVDHETSPGAISRLRADGHVVLCYFSAGTLEKWRDDHENADAATRAKWKSLVVKKMGDWEEWWLDFTGPRLLVLKELMGARLRRMAEAGCQGVEPDNVDCYDNSRCVNGRNKSDLKRDQIVYNRWLAEEAHGWGMFIVLKNALDIVPDLVNDFDCAMNESCYRYDECDAYGPFIKQNKLVMNVEYKTKTSSWCASRGSPELMSKWCDGNGNICKKGPWMNCW
;
A
#
# COMPACT_ATOMS: atom_id res chain seq x y z
N GLU A 1 48.76 -34.70 18.32
CA GLU A 1 49.81 -33.93 19.03
C GLU A 1 50.56 -33.02 18.04
N ILE A 2 51.47 -32.20 18.56
CA ILE A 2 52.75 -31.72 17.98
C ILE A 2 52.95 -31.88 16.44
N SER A 3 52.76 -30.75 15.73
CA SER A 3 53.74 -30.03 14.88
C SER A 3 54.45 -30.67 13.65
N LYS A 4 54.64 -29.80 12.64
CA LYS A 4 55.79 -29.72 11.70
C LYS A 4 56.11 -30.93 10.78
N LYS A 5 55.87 -30.72 9.48
CA LYS A 5 56.98 -30.63 8.50
C LYS A 5 56.57 -29.79 7.28
N ARG A 6 57.45 -28.87 6.86
CA ARG A 6 57.49 -28.37 5.48
C ARG A 6 58.44 -29.28 4.70
N GLN A 7 58.09 -29.65 3.48
CA GLN A 7 59.07 -29.89 2.44
C GLN A 7 58.43 -29.61 1.08
N SER A 8 59.18 -28.91 0.23
CA SER A 8 58.80 -28.53 -1.13
C SER A 8 59.87 -29.07 -2.08
N PHE A 9 59.49 -29.46 -3.30
CA PHE A 9 60.11 -28.94 -4.54
C PHE A 9 59.46 -29.54 -5.81
N ASN A 10 59.66 -28.81 -6.92
CA ASN A 10 59.59 -29.23 -8.33
C ASN A 10 58.23 -29.59 -8.99
N HIS A 11 57.71 -28.59 -9.71
CA HIS A 11 57.04 -28.69 -11.02
C HIS A 11 58.00 -29.22 -12.12
N PRO A 12 57.58 -29.43 -13.41
CA PRO A 12 56.23 -29.31 -14.01
C PRO A 12 55.78 -30.54 -14.87
N SER A 13 54.54 -30.51 -15.39
CA SER A 13 54.16 -30.63 -16.83
C SER A 13 52.85 -31.40 -17.10
N PHE A 14 52.10 -30.99 -18.15
CA PHE A 14 50.91 -31.65 -18.76
C PHE A 14 49.67 -31.88 -17.85
N SER A 15 48.42 -31.94 -18.35
CA SER A 15 47.79 -31.30 -19.52
C SER A 15 46.26 -31.28 -19.35
N LEU A 16 45.52 -30.66 -20.27
CA LEU A 16 44.06 -30.66 -20.32
C LEU A 16 43.50 -32.06 -20.63
N CYS A 17 42.33 -32.36 -20.08
CA CYS A 17 41.21 -32.92 -20.85
C CYS A 17 39.87 -32.58 -20.18
N LEU A 18 39.07 -31.73 -20.83
CA LEU A 18 37.64 -31.56 -20.61
C LEU A 18 37.00 -31.71 -21.99
N GLY A 19 36.11 -32.70 -22.15
CA GLY A 19 35.54 -33.08 -23.44
C GLY A 19 34.51 -34.19 -23.26
N GLU A 20 33.30 -33.89 -23.71
CA GLU A 20 32.03 -34.58 -23.46
C GLU A 20 31.98 -36.06 -23.92
N VAL A 21 31.24 -36.89 -23.18
CA VAL A 21 30.28 -37.85 -23.76
C VAL A 21 29.02 -37.85 -22.89
N SER A 22 27.84 -37.83 -23.51
CA SER A 22 26.54 -37.68 -22.86
C SER A 22 25.83 -39.01 -22.53
N LEU A 23 24.78 -38.92 -21.70
CA LEU A 23 23.69 -39.90 -21.49
C LEU A 23 24.05 -41.40 -21.34
N PHE A 24 23.93 -41.93 -20.12
CA PHE A 24 23.13 -43.14 -19.84
C PHE A 24 22.88 -43.27 -18.32
N LEU A 25 22.04 -44.25 -17.92
CA LEU A 25 21.61 -44.56 -16.54
C LEU A 25 20.74 -43.49 -15.83
N SER A 26 19.51 -43.31 -16.34
CA SER A 26 18.36 -43.14 -15.45
C SER A 26 17.76 -44.51 -15.13
N CYS A 27 18.25 -45.17 -14.08
CA CYS A 27 17.62 -46.28 -13.35
C CYS A 27 18.54 -46.79 -12.22
N ARG A 28 17.95 -47.38 -11.18
CA ARG A 28 18.61 -48.00 -10.00
C ARG A 28 19.39 -47.06 -9.06
N LEU A 29 18.67 -46.40 -8.17
CA LEU A 29 19.22 -45.99 -6.86
C LEU A 29 18.29 -46.27 -5.66
N GLU A 30 17.21 -47.03 -5.86
CA GLU A 30 16.29 -47.50 -4.81
C GLU A 30 16.62 -48.93 -4.36
N THR A 31 17.68 -49.14 -3.56
CA THR A 31 17.88 -50.48 -2.93
C THR A 31 18.79 -50.56 -1.70
N ILE A 32 19.54 -49.52 -1.31
CA ILE A 32 20.70 -49.70 -0.37
C ILE A 32 20.57 -48.92 0.97
N PHE A 33 19.62 -47.99 1.12
CA PHE A 33 19.53 -47.11 2.32
C PHE A 33 18.32 -47.32 3.25
N TYR A 34 17.77 -48.54 3.30
CA TYR A 34 16.57 -48.84 4.12
C TYR A 34 16.64 -50.10 5.02
N PRO A 35 17.82 -50.47 5.59
CA PRO A 35 17.78 -51.18 6.88
C PRO A 35 18.93 -50.79 7.85
N MET A 36 19.02 -49.53 8.31
CA MET A 36 20.00 -49.17 9.36
C MET A 36 19.57 -48.08 10.36
N LEU A 37 18.27 -47.84 10.53
CA LEU A 37 17.73 -46.74 11.35
C LEU A 37 16.77 -47.17 12.48
N THR A 38 16.84 -48.43 12.91
CA THR A 38 15.95 -49.02 13.93
C THR A 38 16.62 -49.28 15.29
N ARG A 39 17.82 -48.74 15.53
CA ARG A 39 18.50 -48.72 16.84
C ARG A 39 19.40 -47.49 17.00
N PHE A 40 18.83 -46.33 17.34
CA PHE A 40 19.44 -45.29 18.21
C PHE A 40 18.45 -44.14 18.46
N VAL A 41 17.39 -44.41 19.22
CA VAL A 41 16.53 -43.36 19.79
C VAL A 41 16.90 -43.19 21.25
N LEU A 42 17.70 -42.16 21.56
CA LEU A 42 17.70 -41.38 22.81
C LEU A 42 18.85 -40.34 22.80
N THR A 43 18.61 -39.19 23.42
CA THR A 43 19.49 -38.01 23.58
C THR A 43 19.71 -37.11 22.35
N SER A 44 19.85 -35.79 22.61
CA SER A 44 20.03 -34.68 21.67
C SER A 44 18.88 -34.37 20.68
N SER A 45 17.87 -33.65 21.17
CA SER A 45 16.78 -33.08 20.35
C SER A 45 17.20 -31.97 19.37
N ALA A 46 18.43 -31.45 19.47
CA ALA A 46 18.92 -30.37 18.59
C ALA A 46 19.24 -30.84 17.17
N LEU A 47 19.69 -32.09 17.00
CA LEU A 47 20.20 -32.56 15.70
C LEU A 47 19.08 -32.88 14.69
N ALA A 48 17.94 -33.37 15.18
CA ALA A 48 16.76 -33.67 14.36
C ALA A 48 16.18 -32.41 13.70
N VAL A 49 16.09 -31.30 14.44
CA VAL A 49 15.63 -30.00 13.92
C VAL A 49 16.57 -29.49 12.83
N ALA A 50 17.89 -29.56 13.04
CA ALA A 50 18.88 -29.13 12.06
C ALA A 50 18.77 -29.93 10.75
N LEU A 51 18.60 -31.26 10.82
CA LEU A 51 18.44 -32.11 9.65
C LEU A 51 17.14 -31.83 8.87
N PHE A 52 16.03 -31.56 9.57
CA PHE A 52 14.75 -31.23 8.93
C PHE A 52 14.78 -29.88 8.19
N PHE A 53 15.49 -28.88 8.73
CA PHE A 53 15.74 -27.61 8.03
C PHE A 53 16.66 -27.79 6.79
N ILE A 54 17.62 -28.71 6.83
CA ILE A 54 18.51 -29.00 5.71
C ILE A 54 17.77 -29.76 4.60
N SER A 55 16.95 -30.75 4.93
CA SER A 55 16.17 -31.50 3.93
C SER A 55 15.18 -30.61 3.20
N ASN A 56 14.41 -29.77 3.91
CA ASN A 56 13.45 -28.87 3.27
C ASN A 56 14.17 -27.80 2.40
N ASN A 57 15.35 -27.32 2.81
CA ASN A 57 16.16 -26.46 1.97
C ASN A 57 16.64 -27.14 0.68
N LEU A 58 16.93 -28.45 0.68
CA LEU A 58 17.29 -29.16 -0.55
C LEU A 58 16.09 -29.45 -1.44
N VAL A 59 14.92 -29.81 -0.88
CA VAL A 59 13.71 -30.09 -1.67
C VAL A 59 13.22 -28.83 -2.39
N VAL A 60 13.19 -27.68 -1.71
CA VAL A 60 12.86 -26.38 -2.34
C VAL A 60 13.86 -26.03 -3.46
N ARG A 61 15.14 -26.39 -3.32
CA ARG A 61 16.18 -26.14 -4.33
C ARG A 61 16.12 -27.07 -5.54
N ALA A 62 15.44 -28.20 -5.47
CA ALA A 62 15.23 -29.08 -6.62
C ALA A 62 14.20 -28.49 -7.60
N ALA A 63 13.11 -27.89 -7.07
CA ALA A 63 12.06 -27.29 -7.89
C ALA A 63 12.53 -26.05 -8.67
N ALA A 64 13.44 -25.26 -8.09
CA ALA A 64 13.93 -24.00 -8.66
C ALA A 64 15.01 -24.15 -9.77
N ALA A 65 15.33 -25.38 -10.19
CA ALA A 65 16.49 -25.66 -11.05
C ALA A 65 16.16 -26.03 -12.52
N THR A 66 14.89 -26.21 -12.88
CA THR A 66 14.49 -26.78 -14.19
C THR A 66 13.24 -26.16 -14.83
N THR A 67 13.31 -24.87 -15.16
CA THR A 67 12.60 -24.27 -16.31
C THR A 67 13.32 -22.99 -16.71
N LEU A 68 13.79 -22.89 -17.95
CA LEU A 68 14.62 -21.76 -18.40
C LEU A 68 14.29 -21.40 -19.86
N GLU A 69 13.19 -20.67 -20.08
CA GLU A 69 12.95 -19.92 -21.33
C GLU A 69 11.75 -18.95 -21.24
N SER A 70 11.95 -17.74 -20.70
CA SER A 70 11.38 -16.48 -21.25
C SER A 70 11.63 -15.24 -20.36
N GLY A 71 12.11 -14.15 -20.96
CA GLY A 71 11.76 -12.75 -20.61
C GLY A 71 12.26 -12.10 -19.31
N GLU A 72 12.47 -12.81 -18.21
CA GLU A 72 12.60 -12.17 -16.89
C GLU A 72 13.83 -11.25 -16.70
N THR A 73 13.61 -10.08 -16.07
CA THR A 73 14.70 -9.19 -15.65
C THR A 73 15.45 -9.73 -14.43
N ALA A 74 16.46 -10.57 -14.68
CA ALA A 74 17.33 -11.17 -13.68
C ALA A 74 17.77 -10.20 -12.56
N CYS A 75 17.34 -10.49 -11.34
CA CYS A 75 17.71 -9.74 -10.13
C CYS A 75 19.10 -10.14 -9.60
N THR A 76 19.67 -9.34 -8.71
CA THR A 76 20.93 -9.66 -8.03
C THR A 76 20.66 -10.24 -6.65
N GLU A 77 21.08 -11.49 -6.45
CA GLU A 77 21.02 -12.19 -5.16
C GLU A 77 21.90 -11.56 -4.07
N ILE A 78 21.37 -11.44 -2.85
CA ILE A 78 22.02 -10.79 -1.70
C ILE A 78 21.78 -11.61 -0.41
N ILE A 79 22.69 -12.53 -0.09
CA ILE A 79 22.63 -13.31 1.16
C ILE A 79 23.42 -12.69 2.32
N SER A 80 24.08 -11.53 2.13
CA SER A 80 24.82 -10.88 3.21
C SER A 80 25.07 -9.37 3.01
N TRP A 81 25.34 -8.67 4.12
CA TRP A 81 25.79 -7.27 4.12
C TRP A 81 27.05 -7.03 3.27
N ASN A 82 27.92 -8.03 3.19
CA ASN A 82 29.14 -7.94 2.39
C ASN A 82 28.85 -8.15 0.89
N GLU A 83 27.88 -8.98 0.51
CA GLU A 83 27.34 -9.01 -0.86
C GLU A 83 26.72 -7.68 -1.25
N LEU A 84 25.85 -7.08 -0.42
CA LEU A 84 25.24 -5.78 -0.73
C LEU A 84 26.32 -4.69 -0.99
N LYS A 85 27.36 -4.65 -0.14
CA LYS A 85 28.52 -3.78 -0.34
C LYS A 85 29.30 -4.11 -1.62
N LYS A 86 29.47 -5.39 -1.99
CA LYS A 86 30.11 -5.81 -3.26
C LYS A 86 29.26 -5.40 -4.47
N ALA A 87 27.95 -5.67 -4.45
CA ALA A 87 27.00 -5.37 -5.51
C ALA A 87 26.95 -3.87 -5.79
N VAL A 88 26.71 -3.03 -4.77
CA VAL A 88 26.73 -1.57 -4.89
C VAL A 88 28.11 -1.06 -5.37
N LYS A 89 29.22 -1.67 -4.93
CA LYS A 89 30.57 -1.29 -5.40
C LYS A 89 30.84 -1.69 -6.86
N LYS A 90 30.34 -2.85 -7.31
CA LYS A 90 30.39 -3.31 -8.72
C LYS A 90 29.54 -2.38 -9.59
N PHE A 91 28.32 -2.08 -9.13
CA PHE A 91 27.33 -1.31 -9.87
C PHE A 91 27.74 0.13 -10.14
N LYS A 92 28.53 0.78 -9.26
CA LYS A 92 29.12 2.10 -9.49
C LYS A 92 29.89 2.25 -10.82
N LYS A 93 30.35 1.15 -11.43
CA LYS A 93 31.02 1.14 -12.74
C LYS A 93 30.04 1.14 -13.92
N ALA A 94 28.79 0.69 -13.74
CA ALA A 94 27.76 0.72 -14.77
C ALA A 94 27.09 2.09 -14.80
N LYS A 95 27.17 2.79 -15.93
CA LYS A 95 26.45 4.07 -16.13
C LYS A 95 24.99 3.78 -16.49
N GLY A 96 24.05 4.51 -15.87
CA GLY A 96 22.68 4.65 -16.36
C GLY A 96 21.77 3.41 -16.29
N ARG A 97 22.12 2.38 -15.53
CA ARG A 97 21.25 1.21 -15.29
C ARG A 97 20.60 1.29 -13.89
N THR A 98 19.59 0.46 -13.68
CA THR A 98 19.02 0.14 -12.35
C THR A 98 19.64 -1.15 -11.80
N LEU A 99 19.90 -1.18 -10.49
CA LEU A 99 20.26 -2.40 -9.76
C LEU A 99 19.00 -2.96 -9.10
N THR A 100 18.41 -3.98 -9.72
CA THR A 100 17.34 -4.76 -9.11
C THR A 100 17.96 -5.82 -8.20
N LEU A 101 17.56 -5.84 -6.92
CA LEU A 101 17.95 -6.85 -5.94
C LEU A 101 16.79 -7.83 -5.74
N CYS A 102 17.11 -9.11 -5.61
CA CYS A 102 16.13 -10.12 -5.20
C CYS A 102 15.74 -9.88 -3.72
N SER A 103 14.60 -10.42 -3.26
CA SER A 103 14.17 -10.28 -1.85
C SER A 103 15.22 -10.80 -0.87
N PHE A 104 15.44 -10.10 0.23
CA PHE A 104 16.38 -10.49 1.29
C PHE A 104 16.00 -9.90 2.66
N ASP A 105 16.43 -10.56 3.73
CA ASP A 105 16.49 -9.98 5.07
C ASP A 105 17.92 -10.12 5.60
N ILE A 106 18.62 -8.99 5.79
CA ILE A 106 20.03 -8.98 6.20
C ILE A 106 20.28 -8.06 7.40
N VAL A 107 21.06 -8.59 8.35
CA VAL A 107 21.60 -7.82 9.47
C VAL A 107 22.99 -7.30 9.12
N LYS A 108 23.22 -5.99 9.26
CA LYS A 108 24.56 -5.41 9.25
C LYS A 108 25.29 -5.78 10.55
N PRO A 109 26.43 -6.49 10.53
CA PRO A 109 27.20 -6.76 11.75
C PRO A 109 27.65 -5.47 12.46
N SER A 110 27.81 -5.53 13.79
CA SER A 110 28.15 -4.37 14.63
C SER A 110 29.48 -3.71 14.25
N ASN A 111 30.47 -4.50 13.83
CA ASN A 111 31.77 -4.02 13.36
C ASN A 111 31.76 -3.45 11.93
N GLN A 112 30.73 -3.72 11.12
CA GLN A 112 30.68 -3.30 9.72
C GLN A 112 30.23 -1.83 9.56
N PRO A 113 30.86 -1.07 8.63
CA PRO A 113 30.43 0.27 8.28
C PRO A 113 29.16 0.25 7.40
N PRO A 114 28.48 1.41 7.28
CA PRO A 114 27.38 1.64 6.33
C PRO A 114 27.76 1.31 4.88
N VAL A 115 26.74 1.08 4.03
CA VAL A 115 26.89 1.13 2.57
C VAL A 115 27.09 2.60 2.16
N VAL A 116 28.23 2.91 1.54
CA VAL A 116 28.57 4.29 1.15
C VAL A 116 28.30 4.52 -0.34
N PHE A 117 27.32 5.37 -0.66
CA PHE A 117 27.05 5.79 -2.04
C PHE A 117 27.93 6.98 -2.43
N SER A 118 28.91 6.73 -3.30
CA SER A 118 29.96 7.68 -3.69
C SER A 118 30.37 7.45 -5.13
N GLY A 119 30.66 8.53 -5.87
CA GLY A 119 30.99 8.53 -7.29
C GLY A 119 30.54 9.83 -7.97
N ARG A 120 30.61 9.87 -9.30
CA ARG A 120 29.97 10.91 -10.15
C ARG A 120 28.73 10.38 -10.89
N THR A 121 28.45 9.08 -10.82
CA THR A 121 27.30 8.43 -11.44
C THR A 121 26.06 8.54 -10.56
N ASN A 122 24.89 8.65 -11.21
CA ASN A 122 23.61 8.38 -10.58
C ASN A 122 23.48 6.87 -10.36
N ILE A 123 22.82 6.48 -9.28
CA ILE A 123 22.69 5.08 -8.83
C ILE A 123 21.23 4.86 -8.46
N VAL A 124 20.52 4.03 -9.22
CA VAL A 124 19.16 3.57 -8.91
C VAL A 124 19.25 2.16 -8.37
N ILE A 125 18.68 1.90 -7.20
CA ILE A 125 18.60 0.57 -6.58
C ILE A 125 17.16 0.36 -6.14
N ARG A 126 16.60 -0.80 -6.49
CA ARG A 126 15.26 -1.24 -6.11
C ARG A 126 15.28 -2.69 -5.62
N CYS A 127 14.31 -3.08 -4.81
CA CYS A 127 13.93 -4.48 -4.74
C CYS A 127 13.20 -4.89 -6.04
N VAL A 128 13.00 -6.19 -6.26
CA VAL A 128 11.94 -6.68 -7.17
C VAL A 128 10.58 -6.14 -6.71
N PRO A 129 9.60 -5.90 -7.60
CA PRO A 129 8.22 -5.62 -7.17
C PRO A 129 7.67 -6.82 -6.38
N GLY A 130 6.79 -6.58 -5.39
CA GLY A 130 6.41 -7.58 -4.37
C GLY A 130 7.56 -8.02 -3.44
N GLY A 131 8.77 -7.48 -3.63
CA GLY A 131 9.98 -7.94 -2.96
C GLY A 131 10.18 -7.32 -1.58
N THR A 132 10.51 -8.16 -0.60
CA THR A 132 10.94 -7.71 0.73
C THR A 132 12.46 -7.55 0.77
N CYS A 133 12.96 -6.31 0.72
CA CYS A 133 14.37 -5.99 0.88
C CYS A 133 14.63 -5.31 2.24
N ASN A 134 14.86 -6.12 3.27
CA ASN A 134 14.93 -5.70 4.67
C ASN A 134 16.38 -5.54 5.15
N MET A 135 16.70 -4.39 5.75
CA MET A 135 18.05 -4.03 6.21
C MET A 135 18.05 -3.65 7.70
N LYS A 136 18.62 -4.50 8.55
CA LYS A 136 18.61 -4.33 10.02
C LYS A 136 20.00 -3.93 10.54
N ALA A 137 20.14 -2.83 11.26
CA ALA A 137 21.44 -2.30 11.67
C ALA A 137 21.93 -2.87 13.01
N GLY A 138 22.96 -3.71 13.04
CA GLY A 138 23.63 -4.09 14.27
C GLY A 138 24.55 -2.99 14.82
N GLY A 139 24.48 -2.73 16.13
CA GLY A 139 25.40 -1.83 16.85
C GLY A 139 25.22 -0.34 16.56
N THR A 140 26.28 0.44 16.79
CA THR A 140 26.20 1.91 16.92
C THR A 140 26.16 2.72 15.61
N LYS A 141 26.26 2.06 14.44
CA LYS A 141 26.39 2.70 13.12
C LYS A 141 25.19 2.37 12.24
N GLY A 142 24.71 3.36 11.48
CA GLY A 142 23.57 3.24 10.57
C GLY A 142 23.82 2.36 9.34
N LEU A 143 22.84 2.35 8.45
CA LEU A 143 22.79 1.47 7.28
C LEU A 143 23.44 2.10 6.05
N LEU A 144 23.06 3.33 5.71
CA LEU A 144 23.39 3.98 4.44
C LEU A 144 24.06 5.35 4.64
N ALA A 145 25.04 5.65 3.80
CA ALA A 145 25.77 6.93 3.82
C ALA A 145 25.84 7.53 2.41
N VAL A 146 25.04 8.56 2.14
CA VAL A 146 24.98 9.23 0.83
C VAL A 146 26.08 10.28 0.73
N ARG A 147 26.93 10.16 -0.31
CA ARG A 147 28.05 11.06 -0.64
C ARG A 147 28.07 11.45 -2.14
N THR A 148 27.04 11.06 -2.91
CA THR A 148 26.85 11.40 -4.34
C THR A 148 25.59 12.25 -4.54
N ASN A 149 25.37 12.74 -5.77
CA ASN A 149 24.39 13.77 -6.10
C ASN A 149 23.12 13.21 -6.79
N GLY A 150 22.92 11.90 -6.79
CA GLY A 150 21.82 11.23 -7.49
C GLY A 150 21.67 9.76 -7.11
N VAL A 151 21.40 9.47 -5.83
CA VAL A 151 20.93 8.14 -5.42
C VAL A 151 19.41 8.09 -5.58
N THR A 152 18.86 6.99 -6.08
CA THR A 152 17.44 6.63 -5.92
C THR A 152 17.38 5.27 -5.25
N LEU A 153 16.64 5.18 -4.15
CA LEU A 153 16.37 3.95 -3.40
C LEU A 153 14.86 3.73 -3.40
N MET A 154 14.43 2.52 -3.73
CA MET A 154 13.02 2.17 -3.87
C MET A 154 12.73 0.82 -3.22
N ASP A 155 11.66 0.73 -2.44
CA ASP A 155 11.10 -0.56 -1.99
C ASP A 155 12.02 -1.30 -0.98
N PHE A 156 12.31 -0.66 0.17
CA PHE A 156 13.12 -1.26 1.26
C PHE A 156 12.50 -0.98 2.63
N SER A 157 12.64 -1.92 3.57
CA SER A 157 12.55 -1.63 5.01
C SER A 157 13.93 -1.43 5.61
N LEU A 158 14.07 -0.38 6.41
CA LEU A 158 15.28 0.02 7.12
C LEU A 158 14.98 0.08 8.63
N HIS A 159 15.74 -0.70 9.41
CA HIS A 159 15.58 -0.81 10.87
C HIS A 159 16.91 -0.62 11.60
N SER A 160 16.89 -0.09 12.83
CA SER A 160 18.10 0.14 13.64
C SER A 160 18.14 -0.70 14.92
N SER A 161 19.34 -1.01 15.40
CA SER A 161 19.52 -1.43 16.80
C SER A 161 19.35 -0.24 17.75
N ASP A 162 18.75 -0.49 18.92
CA ASP A 162 18.62 0.47 20.03
C ASP A 162 19.94 1.06 20.53
N ALA A 163 21.09 0.46 20.17
CA ALA A 163 22.41 0.98 20.47
C ALA A 163 22.90 2.05 19.46
N SER A 164 22.10 2.38 18.44
CA SER A 164 22.49 3.26 17.35
C SER A 164 22.81 4.69 17.81
N LYS A 165 23.89 5.26 17.25
CA LYS A 165 24.33 6.66 17.43
C LYS A 165 24.52 7.34 16.07
N SER A 166 23.64 6.98 15.13
CA SER A 166 23.68 7.33 13.72
C SER A 166 22.26 7.22 13.15
N PRO A 167 21.84 8.06 12.18
CA PRO A 167 20.61 7.81 11.44
C PRO A 167 20.70 6.49 10.66
N CYS A 168 19.56 5.91 10.30
CA CYS A 168 19.49 4.85 9.29
C CYS A 168 20.08 5.30 7.93
N ILE A 169 19.83 6.55 7.51
CA ILE A 169 20.46 7.21 6.35
C ILE A 169 21.11 8.55 6.73
N ASP A 170 22.43 8.66 6.55
CA ASP A 170 23.16 9.94 6.65
C ASP A 170 23.44 10.54 5.26
N VAL A 171 22.83 11.69 4.96
CA VAL A 171 22.97 12.40 3.69
C VAL A 171 23.91 13.59 3.86
N ALA A 172 25.15 13.45 3.41
CA ALA A 172 26.21 14.42 3.68
C ALA A 172 26.03 15.78 2.97
N ALA A 173 26.69 16.80 3.52
CA ALA A 173 26.68 18.16 2.98
C ALA A 173 27.29 18.26 1.56
N LYS A 174 27.11 19.44 0.94
CA LYS A 174 27.64 19.84 -0.39
C LYS A 174 26.91 19.21 -1.60
N LYS A 175 25.66 19.64 -1.82
CA LYS A 175 24.79 19.33 -2.98
C LYS A 175 24.57 17.83 -3.24
N LYS A 176 24.51 17.03 -2.17
CA LYS A 176 24.19 15.59 -2.24
C LYS A 176 22.70 15.40 -2.32
N LYS A 177 22.23 14.48 -3.16
CA LYS A 177 20.80 14.24 -3.37
C LYS A 177 20.48 12.75 -3.32
N ILE A 178 19.39 12.43 -2.63
CA ILE A 178 18.76 11.11 -2.67
C ILE A 178 17.25 11.25 -2.86
N LYS A 179 16.70 10.38 -3.69
CA LYS A 179 15.26 10.11 -3.78
C LYS A 179 14.97 8.78 -3.05
N LEU A 180 13.96 8.79 -2.22
CA LEU A 180 13.42 7.65 -1.48
C LEU A 180 11.97 7.46 -1.94
N VAL A 181 11.62 6.24 -2.34
CA VAL A 181 10.25 5.88 -2.76
C VAL A 181 9.84 4.61 -2.05
N ARG A 182 8.69 4.60 -1.35
CA ARG A 182 8.21 3.43 -0.59
C ARG A 182 9.29 2.81 0.31
N ILE A 183 9.96 3.68 1.07
CA ILE A 183 10.91 3.24 2.09
C ILE A 183 10.19 3.26 3.43
N LYS A 184 10.21 2.11 4.12
CA LYS A 184 9.74 1.97 5.50
C LYS A 184 10.93 2.16 6.44
N PHE A 185 10.79 3.04 7.42
CA PHE A 185 11.75 3.27 8.48
C PHE A 185 11.12 2.84 9.80
N GLU A 186 11.51 1.69 10.30
CA GLU A 186 10.82 0.99 11.38
C GLU A 186 11.75 0.90 12.60
N ALA A 187 11.40 1.59 13.69
CA ALA A 187 12.25 1.74 14.88
C ALA A 187 13.70 2.18 14.54
N CYS A 188 13.83 3.16 13.64
CA CYS A 188 15.11 3.80 13.35
C CYS A 188 15.46 4.80 14.46
N THR A 189 16.51 4.51 15.24
CA THR A 189 16.92 5.23 16.45
C THR A 189 18.27 5.93 16.27
N ASN A 190 18.46 7.07 16.94
CA ASN A 190 19.75 7.76 16.97
C ASN A 190 20.00 8.43 18.34
N LYS A 191 20.75 7.74 19.20
CA LYS A 191 21.13 8.17 20.56
C LYS A 191 22.39 9.04 20.61
N HIS A 192 22.60 9.89 19.60
CA HIS A 192 23.72 10.83 19.52
C HIS A 192 23.30 12.25 19.91
N SER A 193 23.71 12.72 21.10
CA SER A 193 23.26 13.97 21.74
C SER A 193 23.35 15.27 20.92
N ARG A 194 24.14 15.30 19.83
CA ARG A 194 24.27 16.45 18.92
C ARG A 194 23.88 16.17 17.46
N ARG A 195 23.16 15.08 17.17
CA ARG A 195 22.73 14.71 15.81
C ARG A 195 21.37 14.03 15.87
N GLY A 196 20.37 14.71 15.32
CA GLY A 196 19.01 14.24 15.24
C GLY A 196 18.72 13.22 14.15
N GLY A 197 17.44 12.88 14.02
CA GLY A 197 16.88 12.08 12.94
C GLY A 197 17.26 10.62 13.07
N GLY A 198 16.43 9.83 13.76
CA GLY A 198 16.61 8.38 13.87
C GLY A 198 16.62 7.70 12.50
N ALA A 199 15.70 8.10 11.62
CA ALA A 199 15.64 7.64 10.23
C ALA A 199 16.64 8.36 9.33
N ILE A 200 16.59 9.70 9.27
CA ILE A 200 17.35 10.49 8.28
C ILE A 200 18.00 11.75 8.90
N THR A 201 19.30 11.93 8.66
CA THR A 201 19.98 13.23 8.84
C THR A 201 20.28 13.88 7.48
N VAL A 202 19.71 15.07 7.23
CA VAL A 202 19.92 15.87 6.01
C VAL A 202 20.89 17.01 6.30
N ASN A 203 22.16 16.85 5.89
CA ASN A 203 23.23 17.82 6.19
C ASN A 203 23.21 19.05 5.26
N LYS A 204 23.98 20.10 5.60
CA LYS A 204 23.88 21.44 4.97
C LYS A 204 24.09 21.44 3.45
N LYS A 205 23.12 22.02 2.73
CA LYS A 205 23.01 22.00 1.25
C LYS A 205 22.92 20.59 0.65
N ALA A 206 22.41 19.59 1.37
CA ALA A 206 21.92 18.34 0.78
C ALA A 206 20.43 18.47 0.41
N THR A 207 19.91 17.56 -0.41
CA THR A 207 18.49 17.44 -0.76
C THR A 207 18.01 16.02 -0.52
N VAL A 208 16.87 15.86 0.15
CA VAL A 208 16.15 14.59 0.27
C VAL A 208 14.74 14.75 -0.27
N TYR A 209 14.33 13.82 -1.10
CA TYR A 209 12.93 13.62 -1.50
C TYR A 209 12.46 12.29 -0.90
N ALA A 210 11.45 12.31 -0.04
CA ALA A 210 10.80 11.13 0.49
C ALA A 210 9.36 11.09 -0.05
N ASN A 211 9.06 10.07 -0.86
CA ASN A 211 7.77 9.89 -1.53
C ASN A 211 7.14 8.55 -1.12
N LYS A 212 5.89 8.57 -0.63
CA LYS A 212 5.22 7.37 -0.08
C LYS A 212 6.07 6.64 0.99
N CYS A 213 6.79 7.40 1.83
CA CYS A 213 7.69 6.85 2.86
C CYS A 213 7.00 6.82 4.23
N ILE A 214 7.14 5.69 4.94
CA ILE A 214 6.58 5.50 6.28
C ILE A 214 7.72 5.60 7.30
N PHE A 215 7.50 6.37 8.36
CA PHE A 215 8.39 6.53 9.50
C PHE A 215 7.63 6.13 10.75
N SER A 216 7.88 4.91 11.24
CA SER A 216 7.25 4.35 12.44
C SER A 216 8.26 4.22 13.57
N GLU A 217 7.87 4.64 14.77
CA GLU A 217 8.63 4.45 16.02
C GLU A 217 10.08 4.99 15.96
N CYS A 218 10.33 5.98 15.10
CA CYS A 218 11.68 6.54 14.90
C CYS A 218 12.03 7.52 16.03
N THR A 219 13.19 7.34 16.65
CA THR A 219 13.56 8.08 17.88
C THR A 219 14.91 8.78 17.82
N SER A 220 15.04 9.92 18.51
CA SER A 220 16.36 10.56 18.68
C SER A 220 16.57 11.19 20.06
N ALA A 221 17.77 11.03 20.61
CA ALA A 221 18.23 11.71 21.83
C ALA A 221 18.76 13.13 21.54
N SER A 222 18.10 13.85 20.63
CA SER A 222 18.48 15.19 20.15
C SER A 222 17.19 15.89 19.69
N ASN A 223 17.12 16.38 18.44
CA ASN A 223 15.89 16.89 17.82
C ASN A 223 15.52 16.03 16.59
N GLY A 224 14.25 15.97 16.18
CA GLY A 224 13.84 15.17 15.01
C GLY A 224 13.84 13.68 15.32
N GLY A 225 12.71 13.10 15.76
CA GLY A 225 12.65 11.66 16.03
C GLY A 225 12.87 10.84 14.76
N ALA A 226 12.14 11.16 13.68
CA ALA A 226 12.40 10.59 12.35
C ALA A 226 13.47 11.38 11.57
N ILE A 227 13.27 12.68 11.38
CA ILE A 227 14.07 13.49 10.43
C ILE A 227 14.68 14.72 11.10
N TYR A 228 15.98 14.91 10.88
CA TYR A 228 16.71 16.14 11.23
C TYR A 228 17.24 16.82 9.96
N ASN A 229 16.75 18.04 9.70
CA ASN A 229 17.04 18.81 8.50
C ASN A 229 17.83 20.10 8.77
N VAL A 230 18.97 20.24 8.09
CA VAL A 230 19.73 21.49 7.91
C VAL A 230 20.00 21.77 6.42
N GLY A 231 19.26 21.12 5.53
CA GLY A 231 19.33 21.21 4.07
C GLY A 231 17.92 21.30 3.45
N GLU A 232 17.72 20.71 2.28
CA GLU A 232 16.42 20.70 1.60
C GLU A 232 15.70 19.36 1.87
N MET A 233 14.53 19.38 2.49
CA MET A 233 13.70 18.20 2.73
C MET A 233 12.34 18.37 2.05
N TYR A 234 11.99 17.41 1.19
CA TYR A 234 10.70 17.30 0.54
C TYR A 234 10.03 16.00 0.97
N ALA A 235 9.08 16.09 1.91
CA ALA A 235 8.18 15.01 2.26
C ALA A 235 6.91 15.12 1.41
N THR A 236 6.59 14.08 0.65
CA THR A 236 5.35 14.00 -0.12
C THR A 236 4.77 12.61 0.11
N ALA A 237 3.47 12.55 0.39
CA ALA A 237 2.82 11.28 0.71
C ALA A 237 3.47 10.50 1.86
N ALA A 238 4.09 11.19 2.83
CA ALA A 238 4.81 10.55 3.93
C ALA A 238 3.91 10.36 5.16
N GLU A 239 4.18 9.34 5.94
CA GLU A 239 3.47 9.09 7.20
C GLU A 239 4.45 9.01 8.36
N PHE A 240 4.19 9.78 9.42
CA PHE A 240 5.02 9.86 10.62
C PHE A 240 4.19 9.42 11.83
N VAL A 241 4.50 8.21 12.32
CA VAL A 241 3.70 7.48 13.31
C VAL A 241 4.55 7.18 14.54
N SER A 242 4.11 7.66 15.71
CA SER A 242 4.76 7.39 17.00
C SER A 242 6.27 7.70 17.05
N CYS A 243 6.73 8.68 16.28
CA CYS A 243 8.11 9.13 16.31
C CYS A 243 8.34 10.10 17.49
N SER A 244 9.49 9.99 18.18
CA SER A 244 9.73 10.77 19.40
C SER A 244 11.15 11.30 19.60
N THR A 245 11.31 12.41 20.33
CA THR A 245 12.63 13.01 20.55
C THR A 245 12.76 13.75 21.88
N SER A 246 13.95 13.70 22.48
CA SER A 246 14.30 14.40 23.73
C SER A 246 14.63 15.90 23.53
N GLY A 247 13.85 16.56 22.67
CA GLY A 247 14.16 17.86 22.11
C GLY A 247 12.97 18.43 21.34
N HIS A 248 13.22 18.94 20.15
CA HIS A 248 12.19 19.55 19.29
C HIS A 248 11.91 18.71 18.04
N GLY A 249 10.66 18.71 17.54
CA GLY A 249 10.27 18.01 16.31
C GLY A 249 10.19 16.49 16.50
N GLY A 250 9.13 15.98 17.12
CA GLY A 250 9.00 14.54 17.40
C GLY A 250 9.01 13.68 16.13
N ALA A 251 8.38 14.12 15.05
CA ALA A 251 8.64 13.58 13.72
C ALA A 251 9.79 14.31 13.00
N ILE A 252 9.65 15.63 12.78
CA ILE A 252 10.58 16.41 11.93
C ILE A 252 11.10 17.66 12.66
N TYR A 253 12.42 17.83 12.64
CA TYR A 253 13.09 19.08 13.02
C TYR A 253 13.79 19.69 11.81
N SER A 254 13.51 20.97 11.50
CA SER A 254 14.17 21.72 10.42
C SER A 254 14.73 23.05 10.94
N THR A 255 15.91 23.44 10.47
CA THR A 255 16.46 24.79 10.74
C THR A 255 16.83 25.49 9.45
N THR A 256 18.13 25.63 9.14
CA THR A 256 18.65 26.49 8.06
C THR A 256 18.47 25.89 6.66
N GLY A 257 17.24 25.48 6.33
CA GLY A 257 16.98 24.49 5.31
C GLY A 257 15.50 24.36 4.96
N TRP A 258 15.21 24.45 3.67
CA TRP A 258 13.86 24.37 3.12
C TRP A 258 13.15 23.08 3.51
N LEU A 259 11.96 23.21 4.07
CA LEU A 259 11.04 22.11 4.35
C LEU A 259 9.79 22.27 3.47
N LYS A 260 9.49 21.25 2.67
CA LYS A 260 8.17 21.07 2.06
C LYS A 260 7.54 19.77 2.54
N ILE A 261 6.31 19.86 3.03
CA ILE A 261 5.49 18.72 3.43
C ILE A 261 4.19 18.81 2.62
N GLN A 262 3.81 17.74 1.91
CA GLN A 262 2.58 17.70 1.10
C GLN A 262 1.86 16.37 1.25
N LYS A 263 0.52 16.42 1.41
CA LYS A 263 -0.37 15.26 1.56
C LYS A 263 0.21 14.19 2.49
N SER A 264 0.72 14.62 3.65
CA SER A 264 1.44 13.75 4.59
C SER A 264 0.70 13.71 5.93
N LYS A 265 0.76 12.56 6.61
CA LYS A 265 0.06 12.30 7.89
C LYS A 265 1.03 12.35 9.06
N PHE A 266 0.57 12.90 10.19
CA PHE A 266 1.26 12.87 11.48
C PHE A 266 0.33 12.25 12.53
N ILE A 267 0.82 11.23 13.23
CA ILE A 267 0.04 10.39 14.15
C ILE A 267 0.89 10.11 15.39
N THR A 268 0.38 10.47 16.58
CA THR A 268 0.94 10.11 17.91
C THR A 268 2.45 10.37 18.12
N ASN A 269 3.02 11.35 17.43
CA ASN A 269 4.42 11.77 17.64
C ASN A 269 4.60 12.54 18.97
N SER A 270 5.83 12.75 19.43
CA SER A 270 6.10 13.47 20.71
C SER A 270 7.49 14.10 20.81
N ALA A 271 7.59 15.28 21.43
CA ALA A 271 8.83 16.03 21.64
C ALA A 271 8.90 16.54 23.09
N GLU A 272 9.98 16.23 23.82
CA GLU A 272 10.15 16.68 25.22
C GLU A 272 10.23 18.21 25.41
N LYS A 273 10.27 19.01 24.34
CA LYS A 273 10.37 20.48 24.41
C LYS A 273 9.29 21.25 23.65
N SER A 274 9.12 21.00 22.35
CA SER A 274 8.12 21.69 21.51
C SER A 274 8.07 21.11 20.10
N GLY A 275 6.86 21.07 19.53
CA GLY A 275 6.57 20.59 18.18
C GLY A 275 6.63 19.06 18.13
N ASP A 276 5.59 18.39 18.62
CA ASP A 276 5.54 16.92 18.66
C ASP A 276 5.52 16.34 17.24
N ASN A 277 4.85 17.02 16.31
CA ASN A 277 4.88 16.67 14.89
C ASN A 277 6.05 17.36 14.18
N VAL A 278 6.00 18.67 13.95
CA VAL A 278 7.04 19.42 13.24
C VAL A 278 7.53 20.63 14.04
N TRP A 279 8.84 20.87 14.00
CA TRP A 279 9.47 22.12 14.44
C TRP A 279 10.30 22.71 13.30
N SER A 280 10.16 24.00 13.01
CA SER A 280 10.97 24.72 12.00
C SER A 280 11.30 26.15 12.44
N SER A 281 12.53 26.62 12.18
CA SER A 281 12.95 28.01 12.48
C SER A 281 12.94 28.97 11.29
N ASP A 282 13.15 28.47 10.07
CA ASP A 282 13.37 29.30 8.87
C ASP A 282 12.16 29.27 7.92
N GLY A 283 10.97 28.93 8.45
CA GLY A 283 9.75 28.74 7.68
C GLY A 283 9.69 27.39 6.93
N GLY A 284 8.70 27.29 6.02
CA GLY A 284 8.45 26.10 5.20
C GLY A 284 7.02 26.08 4.65
N SER A 285 6.77 25.24 3.65
CA SER A 285 5.44 25.04 3.06
C SER A 285 4.88 23.69 3.51
N ILE A 286 3.78 23.72 4.28
CA ILE A 286 3.19 22.54 4.92
C ILE A 286 1.73 22.42 4.50
N ASP A 287 1.42 21.31 3.83
CA ASP A 287 0.12 20.92 3.28
C ASP A 287 -0.17 19.50 3.81
N SER A 288 -0.85 19.42 4.96
CA SER A 288 -1.14 18.17 5.68
C SER A 288 -2.38 17.46 5.12
N ALA A 289 -2.37 16.13 5.10
CA ALA A 289 -3.53 15.36 4.66
C ALA A 289 -4.69 15.40 5.68
N PRO A 290 -5.96 15.30 5.24
CA PRO A 290 -7.09 15.13 6.14
C PRO A 290 -6.92 13.91 7.07
N GLY A 291 -7.40 14.02 8.31
CA GLY A 291 -7.41 12.92 9.28
C GLY A 291 -6.08 12.61 10.00
N GLY A 292 -5.01 13.36 9.73
CA GLY A 292 -3.83 13.40 10.60
C GLY A 292 -3.93 14.51 11.66
N ASN A 293 -3.11 14.46 12.71
CA ASN A 293 -2.89 15.64 13.55
C ASN A 293 -2.27 16.75 12.69
N SER A 294 -2.59 18.01 13.00
CA SER A 294 -1.89 19.15 12.39
C SER A 294 -0.39 19.03 12.68
N ALA A 295 0.43 19.27 11.65
CA ALA A 295 1.88 19.31 11.78
C ALA A 295 2.39 20.32 12.85
N CYS A 296 1.51 21.23 13.28
CA CYS A 296 1.75 22.31 14.24
C CYS A 296 0.93 22.18 15.54
N GLY A 297 0.15 21.11 15.73
CA GLY A 297 -1.03 21.10 16.60
C GLY A 297 -0.94 20.31 17.92
N ASP A 298 -0.01 20.65 18.80
CA ASP A 298 0.07 20.05 20.15
C ASP A 298 0.76 20.99 21.18
N GLY A 299 -0.03 21.83 21.85
CA GLY A 299 0.23 22.45 23.17
C GLY A 299 1.46 23.35 23.39
N SER A 300 2.44 23.42 22.48
CA SER A 300 3.81 23.85 22.77
C SER A 300 4.41 24.81 21.73
N SER A 301 3.99 26.07 21.80
CA SER A 301 4.61 27.23 21.11
C SER A 301 4.83 27.09 19.59
N THR A 302 3.72 27.23 18.84
CA THR A 302 3.62 27.90 17.53
C THR A 302 4.50 27.44 16.35
N CYS A 303 3.84 26.95 15.30
CA CYS A 303 4.24 27.32 13.94
C CYS A 303 3.93 28.82 13.72
N LEU A 304 4.96 29.65 13.58
CA LEU A 304 4.84 31.06 13.20
C LEU A 304 5.84 31.38 12.10
N GLY A 305 5.34 31.73 10.93
CA GLY A 305 6.10 32.44 9.90
C GLY A 305 5.61 33.87 9.82
N TYR A 306 6.51 34.85 9.92
CA TYR A 306 6.20 36.25 9.64
C TYR A 306 7.37 36.96 8.92
N ILE A 307 7.09 38.13 8.36
CA ILE A 307 7.45 38.48 6.98
C ILE A 307 8.59 39.51 6.87
N LEU A 308 9.46 39.38 5.86
CA LEU A 308 10.13 40.51 5.19
C LEU A 308 10.40 40.24 3.69
N GLY A 309 9.84 41.08 2.80
CA GLY A 309 10.50 41.46 1.53
C GLY A 309 10.01 40.85 0.21
N SER A 310 9.01 41.49 -0.39
CA SER A 310 8.83 41.63 -1.86
C SER A 310 8.75 40.39 -2.76
N ASP A 311 7.68 39.60 -2.62
CA ASP A 311 6.82 39.20 -3.77
C ASP A 311 5.38 38.91 -3.26
N PRO A 312 4.27 39.41 -3.86
CA PRO A 312 2.95 39.32 -3.24
C PRO A 312 2.13 38.04 -3.50
N SER A 313 2.61 37.07 -4.27
CA SER A 313 1.84 35.86 -4.64
C SER A 313 2.23 34.61 -3.83
N ASP A 314 1.21 33.85 -3.43
CA ASP A 314 1.26 32.44 -2.99
C ASP A 314 2.02 32.11 -1.69
N CYS A 315 1.43 32.51 -0.54
CA CYS A 315 0.91 31.56 0.47
C CYS A 315 0.59 32.24 1.82
N PHE A 316 -0.67 32.18 2.26
CA PHE A 316 -1.12 31.72 3.59
C PHE A 316 -2.60 32.05 3.81
N GLU A 317 -3.41 31.05 4.15
CA GLU A 317 -4.00 30.97 5.50
C GLU A 317 -4.60 29.57 5.78
N PHE A 318 -4.58 29.20 7.06
CA PHE A 318 -5.55 28.28 7.65
C PHE A 318 -6.46 29.14 8.54
N ALA A 319 -7.78 29.01 8.39
CA ALA A 319 -8.74 29.54 9.35
C ALA A 319 -9.47 28.35 10.00
N GLU A 320 -9.53 28.34 11.33
CA GLU A 320 -10.07 27.23 12.13
C GLU A 320 -11.56 27.44 12.48
N THR A 321 -12.18 26.35 12.96
CA THR A 321 -13.34 26.32 13.89
C THR A 321 -14.23 27.56 14.06
N GLY A 322 -15.47 27.46 13.55
CA GLY A 322 -16.65 28.10 14.16
C GLY A 322 -17.13 29.43 13.54
N PRO A 323 -18.42 29.79 13.74
CA PRO A 323 -19.03 30.96 13.11
C PRO A 323 -18.82 32.26 13.93
N GLY A 324 -18.48 33.37 13.27
CA GLY A 324 -18.20 34.64 13.96
C GLY A 324 -18.07 35.91 13.10
N THR A 325 -19.16 36.36 12.48
CA THR A 325 -19.40 37.71 11.91
C THR A 325 -18.55 38.21 10.71
N ASP A 326 -19.19 38.95 9.80
CA ASP A 326 -18.63 39.49 8.56
C ASP A 326 -17.71 40.71 8.73
N ALA A 327 -16.79 40.87 7.77
CA ALA A 327 -16.25 42.16 7.33
C ALA A 327 -16.21 42.21 5.78
N ARG A 328 -16.48 43.37 5.16
CA ARG A 328 -16.86 43.45 3.74
C ARG A 328 -16.18 44.59 2.96
N CYS A 329 -15.80 44.31 1.70
CA CYS A 329 -15.54 45.27 0.61
C CYS A 329 -14.29 46.19 0.78
N PRO A 330 -13.85 47.00 -0.23
CA PRO A 330 -14.38 47.19 -1.60
C PRO A 330 -13.34 47.22 -2.77
N GLY A 331 -13.74 46.73 -3.97
CA GLY A 331 -13.23 47.19 -5.29
C GLY A 331 -11.79 46.77 -5.72
N VAL A 332 -11.41 46.82 -7.01
CA VAL A 332 -12.13 47.16 -8.26
C VAL A 332 -11.55 46.35 -9.45
N SER A 333 -12.39 45.98 -10.42
CA SER A 333 -12.09 45.61 -11.83
C SER A 333 -10.99 44.58 -12.17
N PHE A 334 -11.40 43.43 -12.71
CA PHE A 334 -10.64 42.66 -13.72
C PHE A 334 -10.92 43.20 -15.14
N PRO A 335 -9.92 43.19 -16.02
CA PRO A 335 -10.00 42.42 -17.28
C PRO A 335 -8.64 41.75 -17.62
N SER A 336 -8.49 40.77 -18.51
CA SER A 336 -9.37 39.84 -19.25
C SER A 336 -8.41 38.78 -19.84
N GLU A 337 -8.74 37.51 -20.04
CA GLU A 337 -10.03 36.81 -20.16
C GLU A 337 -10.07 35.63 -19.14
N SER A 338 -11.21 35.26 -18.56
CA SER A 338 -12.04 34.19 -19.13
C SER A 338 -13.42 34.10 -18.47
N PRO A 339 -14.49 34.00 -19.26
CA PRO A 339 -15.73 33.29 -18.92
C PRO A 339 -15.85 32.01 -19.79
N THR A 340 -16.31 30.84 -19.31
CA THR A 340 -16.91 30.48 -18.02
C THR A 340 -16.46 29.10 -17.56
N VAL A 341 -16.17 28.94 -16.27
CA VAL A 341 -16.54 27.72 -15.52
C VAL A 341 -17.35 28.19 -14.32
N SER A 342 -18.61 27.80 -14.27
CA SER A 342 -19.46 27.91 -13.08
C SER A 342 -19.38 26.61 -12.29
N ASP A 343 -19.21 26.72 -10.96
CA ASP A 343 -19.63 25.82 -9.87
C ASP A 343 -19.53 24.29 -10.07
N ASP A 344 -19.03 23.47 -9.14
CA ASP A 344 -18.47 23.64 -7.79
C ASP A 344 -17.67 22.32 -7.55
N GLY A 345 -16.45 22.30 -7.03
CA GLY A 345 -16.17 22.46 -5.60
C GLY A 345 -15.03 21.51 -5.17
N SER A 346 -14.62 21.61 -3.90
CA SER A 346 -13.61 20.80 -3.18
C SER A 346 -13.21 19.43 -3.80
N ARG A 347 -11.92 19.22 -4.11
CA ARG A 347 -10.90 18.60 -3.21
C ARG A 347 -11.40 17.29 -2.54
N SER A 348 -10.89 16.08 -2.85
CA SER A 348 -9.49 15.56 -2.64
C SER A 348 -9.09 15.36 -1.16
N PRO A 349 -8.03 14.56 -0.84
CA PRO A 349 -7.54 13.32 -1.49
C PRO A 349 -6.89 12.26 -0.53
N SER A 350 -6.97 10.96 -0.85
CA SER A 350 -6.07 9.93 -0.28
C SER A 350 -6.05 8.69 -1.23
N PHE A 351 -5.22 7.64 -1.22
CA PHE A 351 -4.10 7.10 -0.42
C PHE A 351 -4.44 5.78 0.31
N VAL A 352 -3.53 4.79 0.43
CA VAL A 352 -2.32 4.51 -0.37
C VAL A 352 -1.76 3.09 -0.12
N SER A 353 -1.06 2.60 -1.13
CA SER A 353 -0.03 1.55 -1.12
C SER A 353 -0.40 0.09 -0.88
N ASP A 354 0.11 -0.64 -1.91
CA ASP A 354 1.33 -3.10 -2.72
C ASP A 354 0.84 -4.66 -2.46
N ASP A 355 0.94 -5.53 -3.50
CA ASP A 355 0.93 -7.04 -3.55
C ASP A 355 -0.41 -7.70 -4.00
N ASP A 356 -0.51 -8.96 -4.47
CA ASP A 356 0.34 -9.93 -5.25
C ASP A 356 -0.46 -11.25 -5.41
N PRO A 357 -0.27 -12.16 -6.42
CA PRO A 357 0.20 -12.06 -7.82
C PRO A 357 -0.93 -12.42 -8.85
N PRO A 358 -0.82 -12.19 -10.20
CA PRO A 358 0.39 -11.96 -11.00
C PRO A 358 0.21 -10.91 -12.15
N SER A 359 -0.62 -9.88 -11.97
CA SER A 359 -1.12 -9.04 -13.09
C SER A 359 -0.02 -8.34 -13.92
N GLN A 360 -0.25 -8.13 -15.23
CA GLN A 360 0.64 -7.29 -16.07
C GLN A 360 0.70 -5.87 -15.48
N SER A 361 1.80 -5.52 -14.81
CA SER A 361 1.89 -4.36 -13.93
C SER A 361 1.59 -3.04 -14.65
N PRO A 362 0.47 -2.36 -14.32
CA PRO A 362 0.19 -1.02 -14.85
C PRO A 362 1.30 -0.06 -14.41
N SER A 363 1.80 0.78 -15.31
CA SER A 363 2.93 1.65 -14.99
C SER A 363 2.58 2.60 -13.84
N ALA A 364 3.47 2.71 -12.83
CA ALA A 364 3.33 3.60 -11.67
C ALA A 364 3.51 5.09 -12.06
N GLY A 365 2.57 5.58 -12.87
CA GLY A 365 2.59 6.83 -13.63
C GLY A 365 1.42 6.95 -14.62
N GLY A 366 0.66 5.87 -14.87
CA GLY A 366 -0.67 5.94 -15.46
C GLY A 366 -1.74 6.35 -14.43
N SER A 367 -2.91 6.71 -14.93
CA SER A 367 -4.13 6.85 -14.13
C SER A 367 -4.60 5.49 -13.61
N VAL A 368 -5.39 5.49 -12.52
CA VAL A 368 -6.28 4.35 -12.19
C VAL A 368 -7.09 3.99 -13.45
N TYR A 369 -7.18 2.71 -13.77
CA TYR A 369 -7.99 2.25 -14.89
C TYR A 369 -9.46 2.53 -14.59
N ARG A 370 -10.14 3.30 -15.44
CA ARG A 370 -11.59 3.52 -15.34
C ARG A 370 -12.28 2.73 -16.44
N PRO A 371 -13.24 1.85 -16.12
CA PRO A 371 -14.14 1.30 -17.13
C PRO A 371 -14.81 2.42 -17.95
N PRO A 372 -14.94 2.27 -19.27
CA PRO A 372 -15.87 3.07 -20.06
C PRO A 372 -17.30 3.01 -19.48
N HIS A 373 -18.08 4.07 -19.65
CA HIS A 373 -19.47 4.14 -19.16
C HIS A 373 -20.38 3.01 -19.71
N ASP A 374 -20.04 2.54 -20.90
CA ASP A 374 -20.66 1.58 -21.78
C ASP A 374 -19.95 0.20 -21.73
N ALA A 375 -19.12 -0.04 -20.72
CA ALA A 375 -18.40 -1.30 -20.55
C ALA A 375 -19.37 -2.48 -20.34
N SER A 376 -19.35 -3.46 -21.26
CA SER A 376 -20.04 -4.73 -21.06
C SER A 376 -19.49 -5.42 -19.81
N TRP A 377 -20.38 -5.97 -18.99
CA TRP A 377 -20.01 -6.56 -17.69
C TRP A 377 -20.73 -7.87 -17.40
N SER A 378 -20.22 -8.67 -16.45
CA SER A 378 -20.78 -9.96 -16.01
C SER A 378 -20.67 -10.22 -14.52
N LEU A 379 -21.69 -10.86 -13.94
CA LEU A 379 -21.88 -11.07 -12.49
C LEU A 379 -21.69 -12.55 -12.11
N LEU A 380 -20.48 -12.89 -11.65
CA LEU A 380 -20.13 -14.23 -11.15
C LEU A 380 -20.00 -14.29 -9.62
N ALA A 381 -19.86 -13.17 -8.92
CA ALA A 381 -19.72 -13.14 -7.46
C ALA A 381 -20.96 -13.68 -6.73
N TRP A 382 -22.14 -13.15 -7.05
CA TRP A 382 -23.38 -13.41 -6.32
C TRP A 382 -24.58 -13.60 -7.27
N GLY A 383 -25.80 -13.69 -6.71
CA GLY A 383 -27.04 -13.73 -7.48
C GLY A 383 -27.60 -15.12 -7.82
N GLN A 384 -26.87 -16.23 -7.64
CA GLN A 384 -27.48 -17.57 -7.55
C GLN A 384 -26.99 -18.34 -6.32
N LYS A 385 -27.69 -19.44 -5.98
CA LYS A 385 -27.46 -20.21 -4.75
C LYS A 385 -26.04 -20.79 -4.61
N ASP A 386 -25.35 -20.99 -5.72
CA ASP A 386 -24.01 -21.59 -5.79
C ASP A 386 -22.98 -20.62 -6.40
N GLY A 387 -23.18 -19.30 -6.20
CA GLY A 387 -22.45 -18.22 -6.89
C GLY A 387 -23.15 -17.75 -8.17
N GLY A 388 -22.64 -16.67 -8.77
CA GLY A 388 -23.18 -16.13 -10.02
C GLY A 388 -22.93 -17.06 -11.22
N ARG A 389 -23.91 -17.16 -12.12
CA ARG A 389 -23.79 -17.95 -13.37
C ARG A 389 -24.16 -17.07 -14.55
N ASP A 390 -23.19 -16.28 -14.97
CA ASP A 390 -23.24 -15.38 -16.11
C ASP A 390 -22.33 -15.90 -17.23
N ASP A 391 -22.56 -15.39 -18.44
CA ASP A 391 -21.62 -15.59 -19.55
C ASP A 391 -20.52 -14.53 -19.45
N VAL A 392 -19.31 -14.85 -19.90
CA VAL A 392 -18.19 -13.88 -20.02
C VAL A 392 -17.79 -13.64 -21.49
N GLU A 393 -18.41 -14.32 -22.45
CA GLU A 393 -18.17 -14.06 -23.87
C GLU A 393 -18.46 -12.57 -24.20
N ASN A 394 -17.52 -11.92 -24.88
CA ASN A 394 -17.60 -10.50 -25.28
C ASN A 394 -17.77 -9.49 -24.11
N THR A 395 -17.42 -9.88 -22.88
CA THR A 395 -17.51 -9.05 -21.68
C THR A 395 -16.19 -8.35 -21.35
N LEU A 396 -16.23 -7.06 -21.04
CA LEU A 396 -15.06 -6.30 -20.58
C LEU A 396 -14.83 -6.46 -19.06
N VAL A 397 -15.84 -6.22 -18.22
CA VAL A 397 -15.72 -6.24 -16.75
C VAL A 397 -16.35 -7.50 -16.15
N VAL A 398 -15.57 -8.36 -15.51
CA VAL A 398 -16.10 -9.58 -14.85
C VAL A 398 -15.99 -9.41 -13.34
N ASP A 399 -17.14 -9.38 -12.67
CA ASP A 399 -17.26 -9.33 -11.21
C ASP A 399 -17.22 -10.75 -10.60
N VAL A 400 -16.35 -10.95 -9.61
CA VAL A 400 -16.10 -12.23 -8.93
C VAL A 400 -15.95 -12.04 -7.42
N ASP A 401 -16.31 -13.05 -6.63
CA ASP A 401 -15.97 -13.03 -5.20
C ASP A 401 -14.44 -13.06 -5.01
N HIS A 402 -13.89 -12.22 -4.13
CA HIS A 402 -12.46 -12.15 -3.88
C HIS A 402 -11.79 -13.44 -3.38
N GLU A 403 -12.56 -14.40 -2.81
CA GLU A 403 -12.09 -15.72 -2.39
C GLU A 403 -12.45 -16.82 -3.42
N THR A 404 -12.65 -16.45 -4.68
CA THR A 404 -12.88 -17.37 -5.81
C THR A 404 -11.74 -18.39 -6.01
N SER A 405 -12.04 -19.47 -6.74
CA SER A 405 -11.14 -20.61 -6.94
C SER A 405 -9.72 -20.21 -7.40
N PRO A 406 -8.65 -20.86 -6.90
CA PRO A 406 -7.27 -20.47 -7.20
C PRO A 406 -6.97 -20.24 -8.67
N GLY A 407 -6.39 -19.06 -8.95
CA GLY A 407 -6.05 -18.60 -10.29
C GLY A 407 -7.24 -18.21 -11.18
N ALA A 408 -8.47 -18.13 -10.69
CA ALA A 408 -9.62 -17.70 -11.51
C ALA A 408 -9.46 -16.25 -11.98
N ILE A 409 -9.10 -15.35 -11.07
CA ILE A 409 -8.72 -13.96 -11.39
C ILE A 409 -7.59 -13.97 -12.43
N SER A 410 -6.53 -14.77 -12.22
CA SER A 410 -5.39 -14.86 -13.13
C SER A 410 -5.76 -15.37 -14.53
N ARG A 411 -6.74 -16.27 -14.65
CA ARG A 411 -7.29 -16.75 -15.94
C ARG A 411 -8.06 -15.64 -16.64
N LEU A 412 -9.05 -15.04 -15.96
CA LEU A 412 -9.82 -13.92 -16.50
C LEU A 412 -8.93 -12.75 -16.96
N ARG A 413 -7.86 -12.45 -16.22
CA ARG A 413 -6.84 -11.45 -16.58
C ARG A 413 -6.01 -11.83 -17.81
N ALA A 414 -5.76 -13.12 -18.04
CA ALA A 414 -5.05 -13.62 -19.22
C ALA A 414 -5.95 -13.66 -20.46
N ASP A 415 -7.24 -13.95 -20.28
CA ASP A 415 -8.28 -13.95 -21.32
C ASP A 415 -8.67 -12.51 -21.75
N GLY A 416 -8.13 -11.49 -21.07
CA GLY A 416 -8.22 -10.08 -21.44
C GLY A 416 -9.23 -9.25 -20.64
N HIS A 417 -9.96 -9.86 -19.71
CA HIS A 417 -10.97 -9.18 -18.92
C HIS A 417 -10.39 -8.20 -17.89
N VAL A 418 -11.22 -7.22 -17.52
CA VAL A 418 -11.08 -6.36 -16.36
C VAL A 418 -11.74 -7.07 -15.18
N VAL A 419 -10.98 -7.51 -14.19
CA VAL A 419 -11.57 -8.20 -13.03
C VAL A 419 -12.00 -7.21 -11.96
N LEU A 420 -13.28 -7.25 -11.60
CA LEU A 420 -13.89 -6.57 -10.46
C LEU A 420 -14.05 -7.61 -9.34
N CYS A 421 -13.75 -7.24 -8.09
CA CYS A 421 -13.76 -8.17 -6.96
C CYS A 421 -14.72 -7.73 -5.85
N TYR A 422 -15.77 -8.52 -5.65
CA TYR A 422 -16.75 -8.40 -4.57
C TYR A 422 -16.16 -8.78 -3.22
N PHE A 423 -16.47 -7.96 -2.20
CA PHE A 423 -16.30 -8.27 -0.79
C PHE A 423 -17.30 -7.44 0.05
N SER A 424 -17.80 -7.97 1.17
CA SER A 424 -18.53 -7.10 2.10
C SER A 424 -17.57 -6.19 2.87
N ALA A 425 -17.88 -4.89 2.85
CA ALA A 425 -17.19 -3.85 3.60
C ALA A 425 -18.02 -3.34 4.80
N GLY A 426 -19.34 -3.54 4.80
CA GLY A 426 -20.24 -3.18 5.91
C GLY A 426 -20.54 -4.31 6.91
N THR A 427 -20.34 -5.57 6.54
CA THR A 427 -20.66 -6.74 7.38
C THR A 427 -19.48 -7.69 7.56
N LEU A 428 -19.52 -8.46 8.64
CA LEU A 428 -18.72 -9.67 8.84
C LEU A 428 -19.51 -10.89 8.36
N GLU A 429 -19.04 -11.45 7.26
CA GLU A 429 -19.28 -12.80 6.78
C GLU A 429 -18.34 -13.76 7.53
N LYS A 430 -18.86 -14.77 8.26
CA LYS A 430 -18.02 -15.55 9.19
C LYS A 430 -17.22 -16.71 8.58
N TRP A 431 -17.52 -17.07 7.33
CA TRP A 431 -16.84 -18.11 6.53
C TRP A 431 -15.62 -17.58 5.78
N ARG A 432 -15.33 -16.28 5.87
CA ARG A 432 -14.15 -15.65 5.26
C ARG A 432 -12.88 -16.12 5.97
N ASP A 433 -11.80 -16.35 5.22
CA ASP A 433 -10.55 -16.90 5.76
C ASP A 433 -9.96 -16.01 6.87
N ASP A 434 -10.08 -14.69 6.69
CA ASP A 434 -9.65 -13.68 7.66
C ASP A 434 -10.48 -13.60 8.95
N HIS A 435 -11.51 -14.43 9.08
CA HIS A 435 -12.25 -14.67 10.32
C HIS A 435 -12.17 -16.13 10.79
N GLU A 436 -12.41 -17.11 9.91
CA GLU A 436 -12.49 -18.53 10.27
C GLU A 436 -11.12 -19.08 10.67
N ASN A 437 -10.12 -18.99 9.78
CA ASN A 437 -8.78 -19.55 9.98
C ASN A 437 -7.81 -18.59 10.67
N ALA A 438 -8.20 -17.34 10.87
CA ALA A 438 -7.40 -16.29 11.47
C ALA A 438 -6.87 -16.59 12.89
N ASP A 439 -6.00 -15.74 13.42
CA ASP A 439 -5.49 -15.89 14.79
C ASP A 439 -6.47 -15.37 15.87
N ALA A 440 -6.09 -15.52 17.14
CA ALA A 440 -6.91 -15.06 18.27
C ALA A 440 -7.03 -13.53 18.36
N ALA A 441 -6.03 -12.78 17.86
CA ALA A 441 -6.03 -11.32 17.91
C ALA A 441 -6.94 -10.73 16.82
N THR A 442 -6.88 -11.27 15.61
CA THR A 442 -7.71 -10.90 14.46
C THR A 442 -9.18 -11.23 14.72
N ARG A 443 -9.51 -12.42 15.24
CA ARG A 443 -10.88 -12.73 15.70
C ARG A 443 -11.35 -11.80 16.84
N ALA A 444 -10.45 -11.35 17.72
CA ALA A 444 -10.81 -10.36 18.74
C ALA A 444 -11.12 -8.97 18.13
N LYS A 445 -10.38 -8.54 17.10
CA LYS A 445 -10.68 -7.32 16.34
C LYS A 445 -12.05 -7.38 15.68
N TRP A 446 -12.34 -8.43 14.90
CA TRP A 446 -13.67 -8.68 14.31
C TRP A 446 -14.79 -8.67 15.36
N LYS A 447 -14.64 -9.44 16.44
CA LYS A 447 -15.60 -9.48 17.55
C LYS A 447 -15.83 -8.11 18.21
N SER A 448 -14.85 -7.20 18.16
CA SER A 448 -14.96 -5.86 18.72
C SER A 448 -15.74 -4.86 17.83
N LEU A 449 -15.98 -5.22 16.57
CA LEU A 449 -16.72 -4.41 15.58
C LEU A 449 -18.18 -4.85 15.40
N VAL A 450 -18.52 -6.10 15.70
CA VAL A 450 -19.86 -6.66 15.46
C VAL A 450 -20.95 -5.93 16.25
N VAL A 451 -21.93 -5.38 15.53
CA VAL A 451 -23.09 -4.68 16.08
C VAL A 451 -24.30 -5.62 16.23
N LYS A 452 -24.89 -6.06 15.12
CA LYS A 452 -26.06 -6.99 15.07
C LYS A 452 -26.05 -7.82 13.80
N LYS A 453 -26.74 -8.96 13.80
CA LYS A 453 -27.02 -9.73 12.57
C LYS A 453 -27.84 -8.86 11.60
N MET A 454 -27.49 -8.89 10.31
CA MET A 454 -28.10 -8.08 9.25
C MET A 454 -29.60 -8.40 9.06
N GLY A 455 -29.96 -9.68 9.15
CA GLY A 455 -31.35 -10.13 9.10
C GLY A 455 -31.41 -11.61 8.79
N ASP A 456 -31.90 -11.92 7.60
CA ASP A 456 -32.02 -13.29 7.10
C ASP A 456 -30.68 -13.81 6.53
N TRP A 457 -29.79 -12.89 6.11
CA TRP A 457 -28.39 -13.17 5.78
C TRP A 457 -27.57 -13.57 7.02
N GLU A 458 -26.65 -14.54 6.89
CA GLU A 458 -25.74 -14.98 7.96
C GLU A 458 -24.54 -14.03 8.17
N GLU A 459 -24.84 -12.75 8.28
CA GLU A 459 -23.88 -11.65 8.29
C GLU A 459 -24.13 -10.70 9.47
N TRP A 460 -23.09 -10.01 9.92
CA TRP A 460 -23.14 -9.11 11.07
C TRP A 460 -22.63 -7.71 10.74
N TRP A 461 -23.48 -6.70 10.86
CA TRP A 461 -23.13 -5.28 10.71
C TRP A 461 -21.91 -4.88 11.56
N LEU A 462 -21.02 -4.06 10.99
CA LEU A 462 -19.78 -3.61 11.61
C LEU A 462 -19.85 -2.13 12.04
N ASP A 463 -19.24 -1.80 13.17
CA ASP A 463 -19.15 -0.42 13.67
C ASP A 463 -18.07 0.37 12.91
N PHE A 464 -18.51 1.17 11.94
CA PHE A 464 -17.68 2.04 11.10
C PHE A 464 -17.38 3.41 11.72
N THR A 465 -17.57 3.60 13.03
CA THR A 465 -17.57 4.94 13.65
C THR A 465 -16.39 5.15 14.61
N GLY A 466 -15.99 6.41 14.81
CA GLY A 466 -15.12 6.84 15.92
C GLY A 466 -13.90 5.94 16.16
N PRO A 467 -13.64 5.46 17.39
CA PRO A 467 -12.52 4.57 17.69
C PRO A 467 -12.60 3.18 17.03
N ARG A 468 -13.78 2.73 16.60
CA ARG A 468 -13.96 1.43 15.92
C ARG A 468 -13.56 1.49 14.45
N LEU A 469 -13.76 2.64 13.81
CA LEU A 469 -13.35 2.88 12.43
C LEU A 469 -11.87 2.53 12.19
N LEU A 470 -10.94 2.81 13.12
CA LEU A 470 -9.52 2.44 12.95
C LEU A 470 -9.29 0.92 12.85
N VAL A 471 -10.06 0.13 13.62
CA VAL A 471 -9.97 -1.35 13.59
C VAL A 471 -10.66 -1.91 12.34
N LEU A 472 -11.75 -1.29 11.89
CA LEU A 472 -12.41 -1.64 10.62
C LEU A 472 -11.50 -1.33 9.43
N LYS A 473 -10.85 -0.16 9.42
CA LYS A 473 -9.87 0.25 8.39
C LYS A 473 -8.68 -0.71 8.32
N GLU A 474 -8.15 -1.17 9.45
CA GLU A 474 -7.06 -2.16 9.45
C GLU A 474 -7.47 -3.47 8.74
N LEU A 475 -8.64 -4.01 9.09
CA LEU A 475 -9.13 -5.28 8.54
C LEU A 475 -9.55 -5.16 7.07
N MET A 476 -10.19 -4.05 6.69
CA MET A 476 -10.62 -3.81 5.31
C MET A 476 -9.46 -3.39 4.40
N GLY A 477 -8.46 -2.69 4.93
CA GLY A 477 -7.18 -2.47 4.24
C GLY A 477 -6.46 -3.79 3.97
N ALA A 478 -6.56 -4.76 4.89
CA ALA A 478 -6.06 -6.11 4.66
C ALA A 478 -6.87 -6.91 3.62
N ARG A 479 -8.17 -6.64 3.41
CA ARG A 479 -8.97 -7.20 2.30
C ARG A 479 -8.63 -6.54 0.97
N LEU A 480 -8.63 -5.20 0.92
CA LEU A 480 -8.21 -4.38 -0.22
C LEU A 480 -6.78 -4.71 -0.66
N ARG A 481 -5.88 -5.06 0.27
CA ARG A 481 -4.57 -5.60 -0.08
C ARG A 481 -4.66 -6.93 -0.80
N ARG A 482 -5.30 -7.95 -0.22
CA ARG A 482 -5.33 -9.32 -0.79
C ARG A 482 -5.93 -9.38 -2.19
N MET A 483 -6.79 -8.43 -2.56
CA MET A 483 -7.36 -8.32 -3.91
C MET A 483 -6.38 -7.74 -4.96
N ALA A 484 -5.43 -6.90 -4.59
CA ALA A 484 -4.84 -5.93 -5.52
C ALA A 484 -3.97 -6.52 -6.65
N GLU A 485 -2.68 -6.81 -6.44
CA GLU A 485 -1.89 -7.45 -7.51
C GLU A 485 -2.13 -8.98 -7.58
N ALA A 486 -3.03 -9.53 -6.73
CA ALA A 486 -3.79 -10.78 -7.00
C ALA A 486 -4.60 -10.69 -8.31
N GLY A 487 -4.82 -9.47 -8.80
CA GLY A 487 -5.20 -9.16 -10.17
C GLY A 487 -6.52 -8.44 -10.30
N CYS A 488 -7.23 -8.17 -9.19
CA CYS A 488 -8.40 -7.31 -9.21
C CYS A 488 -7.99 -5.92 -9.71
N GLN A 489 -8.67 -5.44 -10.76
CA GLN A 489 -8.49 -4.09 -11.29
C GLN A 489 -9.50 -3.11 -10.69
N GLY A 490 -10.59 -3.63 -10.13
CA GLY A 490 -11.52 -2.86 -9.30
C GLY A 490 -12.10 -3.70 -8.16
N VAL A 491 -12.79 -3.04 -7.23
CA VAL A 491 -13.47 -3.71 -6.10
C VAL A 491 -14.91 -3.24 -5.93
N GLU A 492 -15.79 -4.17 -5.55
CA GLU A 492 -17.18 -3.93 -5.18
C GLU A 492 -17.34 -4.10 -3.65
N PRO A 493 -17.20 -3.01 -2.86
CA PRO A 493 -17.44 -3.03 -1.42
C PRO A 493 -18.94 -3.02 -1.12
N ASP A 494 -19.51 -4.16 -0.73
CA ASP A 494 -20.93 -4.24 -0.38
C ASP A 494 -21.21 -3.78 1.07
N ASN A 495 -22.50 -3.56 1.37
CA ASN A 495 -23.03 -3.14 2.66
C ASN A 495 -22.56 -1.74 3.12
N VAL A 496 -22.12 -0.89 2.18
CA VAL A 496 -21.62 0.48 2.41
C VAL A 496 -22.72 1.52 2.67
N ASP A 497 -23.93 1.06 3.01
CA ASP A 497 -25.16 1.82 3.28
C ASP A 497 -25.73 1.60 4.71
N CYS A 498 -24.95 0.98 5.59
CA CYS A 498 -25.25 0.66 7.00
C CYS A 498 -25.99 1.78 7.77
N TYR A 499 -25.69 3.06 7.49
CA TYR A 499 -26.36 4.23 8.09
C TYR A 499 -27.89 4.27 7.92
N ASP A 500 -28.45 3.65 6.87
CA ASP A 500 -29.90 3.57 6.63
C ASP A 500 -30.53 2.27 7.16
N ASN A 501 -29.73 1.24 7.44
CA ASN A 501 -30.24 -0.03 7.92
C ASN A 501 -30.47 -0.03 9.44
N SER A 502 -31.74 0.04 9.87
CA SER A 502 -32.16 0.08 11.29
C SER A 502 -31.49 -0.92 12.26
N ARG A 503 -30.93 -2.05 11.78
CA ARG A 503 -30.19 -3.00 12.62
C ARG A 503 -28.75 -2.59 12.90
N CYS A 504 -28.11 -1.81 12.01
CA CYS A 504 -26.79 -1.22 12.18
C CYS A 504 -26.79 -0.06 13.21
N VAL A 505 -27.87 0.72 13.28
CA VAL A 505 -27.93 2.05 13.94
C VAL A 505 -27.91 2.05 15.48
N ASN A 506 -28.09 0.90 16.14
CA ASN A 506 -28.63 0.75 17.51
C ASN A 506 -28.33 1.89 18.52
N GLY A 507 -29.22 2.89 18.58
CA GLY A 507 -29.18 4.00 19.54
C GLY A 507 -28.59 5.32 19.02
N ARG A 508 -28.20 5.43 17.74
CA ARG A 508 -27.67 6.65 17.12
C ARG A 508 -28.64 7.27 16.10
N ASN A 509 -28.31 8.47 15.62
CA ASN A 509 -29.09 9.21 14.62
C ASN A 509 -28.59 8.91 13.19
N LYS A 510 -29.50 8.72 12.22
CA LYS A 510 -29.17 8.54 10.79
C LYS A 510 -28.32 9.71 10.26
N SER A 511 -28.55 10.95 10.68
CA SER A 511 -27.76 12.10 10.20
C SER A 511 -26.29 12.03 10.60
N ASP A 512 -25.99 11.45 11.76
CA ASP A 512 -24.62 11.34 12.26
C ASP A 512 -23.91 10.15 11.63
N LEU A 513 -24.62 9.02 11.48
CA LEU A 513 -24.11 7.86 10.77
C LEU A 513 -23.95 8.11 9.26
N LYS A 514 -24.77 8.97 8.62
CA LYS A 514 -24.52 9.41 7.23
C LYS A 514 -23.13 10.04 7.10
N ARG A 515 -22.76 10.92 8.03
CA ARG A 515 -21.43 11.57 8.06
C ARG A 515 -20.30 10.57 8.31
N ASP A 516 -20.47 9.67 9.29
CA ASP A 516 -19.48 8.62 9.58
C ASP A 516 -19.31 7.65 8.37
N GLN A 517 -20.40 7.33 7.66
CA GLN A 517 -20.38 6.46 6.48
C GLN A 517 -19.66 7.15 5.31
N ILE A 518 -19.90 8.44 5.06
CA ILE A 518 -19.16 9.22 4.05
C ILE A 518 -17.64 9.18 4.35
N VAL A 519 -17.24 9.31 5.62
CA VAL A 519 -15.83 9.25 6.04
C VAL A 519 -15.22 7.85 5.88
N TYR A 520 -16.02 6.79 6.07
CA TYR A 520 -15.58 5.41 5.85
C TYR A 520 -15.49 5.06 4.35
N ASN A 521 -16.55 5.34 3.59
CA ASN A 521 -16.67 5.03 2.17
C ASN A 521 -15.66 5.81 1.32
N ARG A 522 -15.43 7.10 1.63
CA ARG A 522 -14.35 7.88 0.99
C ARG A 522 -13.00 7.19 1.20
N TRP A 523 -12.70 6.74 2.42
CA TRP A 523 -11.46 6.01 2.67
C TRP A 523 -11.37 4.67 1.93
N LEU A 524 -12.47 3.91 1.79
CA LEU A 524 -12.47 2.69 0.97
C LEU A 524 -12.04 3.00 -0.48
N ALA A 525 -12.56 4.08 -1.07
CA ALA A 525 -12.18 4.53 -2.41
C ALA A 525 -10.71 4.93 -2.51
N GLU A 526 -10.27 5.77 -1.58
CA GLU A 526 -8.90 6.25 -1.46
C GLU A 526 -7.86 5.13 -1.30
N GLU A 527 -8.19 4.11 -0.50
CA GLU A 527 -7.33 2.95 -0.22
C GLU A 527 -7.29 2.00 -1.43
N ALA A 528 -8.41 1.79 -2.13
CA ALA A 528 -8.47 1.01 -3.38
C ALA A 528 -7.66 1.66 -4.52
N HIS A 529 -7.80 2.98 -4.70
CA HIS A 529 -6.92 3.81 -5.55
C HIS A 529 -5.45 3.71 -5.12
N GLY A 530 -5.19 3.23 -3.90
CA GLY A 530 -3.89 3.20 -3.24
C GLY A 530 -2.85 2.24 -3.84
N TRP A 531 -3.22 1.00 -4.19
CA TRP A 531 -2.42 0.17 -5.12
C TRP A 531 -2.66 0.66 -6.56
N GLY A 532 -3.93 0.81 -6.96
CA GLY A 532 -4.33 1.24 -8.31
C GLY A 532 -5.62 0.62 -8.82
N MET A 533 -6.48 0.11 -7.94
CA MET A 533 -7.79 -0.44 -8.30
C MET A 533 -8.82 0.69 -8.44
N PHE A 534 -9.80 0.55 -9.35
CA PHE A 534 -11.01 1.39 -9.32
C PHE A 534 -12.00 0.90 -8.26
N ILE A 535 -13.00 1.72 -7.93
CA ILE A 535 -14.01 1.33 -6.94
C ILE A 535 -15.44 1.62 -7.38
N VAL A 536 -16.34 0.72 -6.99
CA VAL A 536 -17.78 0.76 -7.24
C VAL A 536 -18.51 1.25 -5.98
N LEU A 537 -19.40 2.24 -6.09
CA LEU A 537 -20.34 2.58 -5.02
C LEU A 537 -21.57 1.66 -5.13
N LYS A 538 -21.68 0.67 -4.24
CA LYS A 538 -22.81 -0.25 -4.17
C LYS A 538 -23.96 0.38 -3.38
N ASN A 539 -25.15 0.40 -3.97
CA ASN A 539 -26.39 0.93 -3.40
C ASN A 539 -26.19 2.35 -2.82
N ALA A 540 -26.38 2.56 -1.51
CA ALA A 540 -25.95 3.78 -0.79
C ALA A 540 -26.50 5.14 -1.32
N LEU A 541 -27.76 5.18 -1.76
CA LEU A 541 -28.31 6.27 -2.58
C LEU A 541 -28.22 7.68 -1.96
N ASP A 542 -28.56 7.88 -0.68
CA ASP A 542 -28.55 9.21 -0.05
C ASP A 542 -27.15 9.86 -0.04
N ILE A 543 -26.06 9.08 -0.16
CA ILE A 543 -24.67 9.55 -0.15
C ILE A 543 -24.01 9.59 -1.54
N VAL A 544 -24.75 9.31 -2.63
CA VAL A 544 -24.23 9.45 -4.00
C VAL A 544 -23.69 10.86 -4.29
N PRO A 545 -24.39 11.98 -3.95
CA PRO A 545 -23.86 13.33 -4.17
C PRO A 545 -22.60 13.61 -3.35
N ASP A 546 -22.50 13.02 -2.16
CA ASP A 546 -21.38 13.19 -1.22
C ASP A 546 -20.12 12.41 -1.65
N LEU A 547 -20.24 11.42 -2.55
CA LEU A 547 -19.18 10.44 -2.90
C LEU A 547 -18.91 10.25 -4.40
N VAL A 548 -19.72 10.82 -5.30
CA VAL A 548 -19.57 10.65 -6.76
C VAL A 548 -18.18 11.08 -7.28
N ASN A 549 -17.50 12.00 -6.61
CA ASN A 549 -16.15 12.44 -6.98
C ASN A 549 -15.03 11.49 -6.51
N ASP A 550 -15.28 10.66 -5.50
CA ASP A 550 -14.30 9.72 -4.93
C ASP A 550 -14.36 8.34 -5.61
N PHE A 551 -15.55 7.89 -6.02
CA PHE A 551 -15.75 6.59 -6.67
C PHE A 551 -15.67 6.67 -8.21
N ASP A 552 -15.27 5.58 -8.87
CA ASP A 552 -15.11 5.54 -10.33
C ASP A 552 -16.33 4.97 -11.06
N CYS A 553 -17.10 4.12 -10.39
CA CYS A 553 -18.29 3.45 -10.90
C CYS A 553 -19.37 3.38 -9.81
N ALA A 554 -20.60 3.00 -10.18
CA ALA A 554 -21.65 2.65 -9.24
C ALA A 554 -22.32 1.32 -9.60
N MET A 555 -22.92 0.66 -8.62
CA MET A 555 -23.74 -0.54 -8.84
C MET A 555 -24.98 -0.50 -7.94
N ASN A 556 -26.13 -0.93 -8.47
CA ASN A 556 -27.38 -1.03 -7.72
C ASN A 556 -28.07 -2.38 -7.87
N GLU A 557 -28.76 -2.80 -6.81
CA GLU A 557 -29.71 -3.92 -6.85
C GLU A 557 -31.16 -3.47 -6.97
N SER A 558 -31.65 -3.51 -8.22
CA SER A 558 -33.04 -3.38 -8.62
C SER A 558 -33.62 -1.96 -8.59
N CYS A 559 -32.92 -0.98 -9.18
CA CYS A 559 -33.35 0.42 -9.16
C CYS A 559 -34.72 0.65 -9.83
N TYR A 560 -35.09 -0.16 -10.83
CA TYR A 560 -36.38 -0.10 -11.53
C TYR A 560 -37.50 -0.88 -10.82
N ARG A 561 -37.18 -1.56 -9.71
CA ARG A 561 -38.14 -2.13 -8.75
C ARG A 561 -38.52 -1.09 -7.68
N TYR A 562 -37.58 -0.24 -7.28
CA TYR A 562 -37.76 0.77 -6.22
C TYR A 562 -37.97 2.20 -6.74
N ASP A 563 -37.87 2.41 -8.06
CA ASP A 563 -38.07 3.69 -8.75
C ASP A 563 -36.98 4.73 -8.41
N GLU A 564 -35.73 4.26 -8.33
CA GLU A 564 -34.59 4.98 -7.72
C GLU A 564 -33.38 5.15 -8.66
N CYS A 565 -33.47 4.72 -9.92
CA CYS A 565 -32.36 4.77 -10.89
C CYS A 565 -31.78 6.19 -11.09
N ASP A 566 -32.65 7.21 -11.03
CA ASP A 566 -32.28 8.63 -11.18
C ASP A 566 -31.26 9.10 -10.13
N ALA A 567 -31.15 8.41 -8.98
CA ALA A 567 -30.16 8.70 -7.95
C ALA A 567 -28.71 8.57 -8.46
N TYR A 568 -28.47 7.73 -9.47
CA TYR A 568 -27.15 7.55 -10.10
C TYR A 568 -26.88 8.55 -11.24
N GLY A 569 -27.82 9.47 -11.51
CA GLY A 569 -27.63 10.58 -12.45
C GLY A 569 -26.32 11.37 -12.28
N PRO A 570 -25.76 11.57 -11.06
CA PRO A 570 -24.44 12.18 -10.90
C PRO A 570 -23.29 11.36 -11.51
N PHE A 571 -23.32 10.03 -11.47
CA PHE A 571 -22.31 9.17 -12.10
C PHE A 571 -22.45 9.22 -13.64
N ILE A 572 -23.68 9.14 -14.15
CA ILE A 572 -23.98 9.24 -15.59
C ILE A 572 -23.48 10.58 -16.15
N LYS A 573 -23.77 11.70 -15.46
CA LYS A 573 -23.28 13.04 -15.82
C LYS A 573 -21.75 13.20 -15.81
N GLN A 574 -21.03 12.32 -15.11
CA GLN A 574 -19.56 12.26 -15.12
C GLN A 574 -19.00 11.23 -16.11
N ASN A 575 -19.84 10.64 -16.97
CA ASN A 575 -19.47 9.58 -17.91
C ASN A 575 -18.83 8.36 -17.21
N LYS A 576 -19.39 7.96 -16.06
CA LYS A 576 -18.95 6.81 -15.27
C LYS A 576 -19.88 5.62 -15.47
N LEU A 577 -19.32 4.41 -15.42
CA LEU A 577 -20.08 3.16 -15.49
C LEU A 577 -21.05 3.05 -14.32
N VAL A 578 -22.34 2.84 -14.63
CA VAL A 578 -23.37 2.46 -13.66
C VAL A 578 -23.92 1.09 -14.03
N MET A 579 -23.74 0.12 -13.15
CA MET A 579 -24.23 -1.26 -13.27
C MET A 579 -25.54 -1.41 -12.48
N ASN A 580 -26.49 -2.21 -12.96
CA ASN A 580 -27.75 -2.45 -12.25
C ASN A 580 -28.19 -3.92 -12.39
N VAL A 581 -28.81 -4.48 -11.34
CA VAL A 581 -29.12 -5.92 -11.23
C VAL A 581 -30.57 -6.16 -10.80
N GLU A 582 -31.37 -6.77 -11.66
CA GLU A 582 -32.83 -6.84 -11.50
C GLU A 582 -33.37 -8.26 -11.28
N TYR A 583 -33.84 -8.50 -10.05
CA TYR A 583 -34.37 -9.78 -9.60
C TYR A 583 -35.90 -9.79 -9.64
N LYS A 584 -36.47 -10.04 -10.82
CA LYS A 584 -37.92 -9.90 -11.04
C LYS A 584 -38.49 -10.94 -11.99
N THR A 585 -39.51 -11.67 -11.54
CA THR A 585 -40.25 -12.64 -12.37
C THR A 585 -40.93 -11.99 -13.59
N LYS A 586 -40.40 -12.28 -14.78
CA LYS A 586 -40.84 -11.88 -16.14
C LYS A 586 -41.29 -10.42 -16.38
N THR A 587 -40.57 -9.76 -17.30
CA THR A 587 -41.17 -9.26 -18.55
C THR A 587 -40.15 -9.41 -19.68
N SER A 588 -40.47 -10.09 -20.79
CA SER A 588 -39.53 -10.23 -21.92
C SER A 588 -39.30 -8.92 -22.69
N SER A 589 -40.17 -7.93 -22.48
CA SER A 589 -40.03 -6.54 -22.93
C SER A 589 -39.21 -5.66 -21.97
N TRP A 590 -38.66 -6.18 -20.87
CA TRP A 590 -38.00 -5.37 -19.85
C TRP A 590 -36.78 -4.64 -20.42
N CYS A 591 -35.81 -5.36 -21.02
CA CYS A 591 -34.67 -4.72 -21.70
C CYS A 591 -35.13 -3.77 -22.81
N ALA A 592 -36.14 -4.17 -23.59
CA ALA A 592 -36.66 -3.37 -24.71
C ALA A 592 -37.46 -2.13 -24.30
N SER A 593 -37.70 -1.90 -23.00
CA SER A 593 -38.42 -0.73 -22.49
C SER A 593 -37.64 0.08 -21.45
N ARG A 594 -36.51 -0.44 -20.96
CA ARG A 594 -35.70 0.14 -19.86
C ARG A 594 -34.18 0.02 -20.09
N GLY A 595 -33.73 -0.62 -21.16
CA GLY A 595 -32.31 -0.65 -21.50
C GLY A 595 -31.81 0.74 -21.91
N SER A 596 -30.61 1.08 -21.45
CA SER A 596 -29.93 2.34 -21.76
C SER A 596 -28.41 2.11 -21.79
N PRO A 597 -27.67 2.68 -22.76
CA PRO A 597 -26.20 2.65 -22.75
C PRO A 597 -25.59 3.45 -21.59
N GLU A 598 -26.40 4.25 -20.87
CA GLU A 598 -25.99 5.00 -19.68
C GLU A 598 -26.19 4.20 -18.37
N LEU A 599 -26.93 3.08 -18.40
CA LEU A 599 -27.23 2.25 -17.22
C LEU A 599 -27.21 0.77 -17.59
N MET A 600 -26.02 0.17 -17.45
CA MET A 600 -25.68 -1.19 -17.88
C MET A 600 -26.41 -2.24 -17.04
N SER A 601 -27.68 -2.46 -17.36
CA SER A 601 -28.62 -3.26 -16.56
C SER A 601 -28.61 -4.74 -16.94
N LYS A 602 -28.44 -5.61 -15.95
CA LYS A 602 -28.73 -7.05 -16.04
C LYS A 602 -30.07 -7.39 -15.40
N TRP A 603 -30.74 -8.39 -15.95
CA TRP A 603 -31.97 -8.95 -15.41
C TRP A 603 -31.92 -10.47 -15.30
N CYS A 604 -32.59 -11.05 -14.29
CA CYS A 604 -32.89 -12.49 -14.25
C CYS A 604 -34.28 -12.79 -13.66
N ASP A 605 -34.80 -13.99 -13.95
CA ASP A 605 -36.04 -14.53 -13.36
C ASP A 605 -35.80 -14.90 -11.88
N GLY A 606 -35.83 -13.89 -11.00
CA GLY A 606 -35.47 -13.98 -9.59
C GLY A 606 -36.44 -13.27 -8.64
N ASN A 607 -36.13 -13.33 -7.34
CA ASN A 607 -36.67 -12.45 -6.30
C ASN A 607 -35.88 -12.59 -5.00
N GLY A 608 -35.59 -11.47 -4.33
CA GLY A 608 -34.81 -11.43 -3.08
C GLY A 608 -33.33 -11.69 -3.34
N ASN A 609 -32.77 -10.91 -4.28
CA ASN A 609 -31.36 -10.87 -4.68
C ASN A 609 -30.80 -12.25 -5.13
N ILE A 610 -31.71 -13.15 -5.53
CA ILE A 610 -31.42 -14.51 -6.01
C ILE A 610 -32.23 -14.77 -7.29
N CYS A 611 -31.52 -15.06 -8.37
CA CYS A 611 -32.05 -15.65 -9.61
C CYS A 611 -32.53 -17.08 -9.35
N LYS A 612 -33.69 -17.42 -9.90
CA LYS A 612 -34.32 -18.73 -9.71
C LYS A 612 -34.32 -19.58 -10.99
N LYS A 613 -34.24 -18.94 -12.17
CA LYS A 613 -34.24 -19.60 -13.48
C LYS A 613 -33.50 -18.79 -14.54
N GLY A 614 -32.97 -19.51 -15.53
CA GLY A 614 -32.36 -18.95 -16.74
C GLY A 614 -30.94 -18.42 -16.56
N PRO A 615 -30.27 -18.03 -17.66
CA PRO A 615 -29.10 -17.18 -17.61
C PRO A 615 -29.50 -15.75 -17.24
N TRP A 616 -28.51 -14.92 -16.95
CA TRP A 616 -28.68 -13.46 -16.99
C TRP A 616 -29.07 -12.99 -18.39
N MET A 617 -29.81 -11.88 -18.47
CA MET A 617 -30.03 -11.13 -19.70
C MET A 617 -29.38 -9.75 -19.58
N ASN A 618 -28.52 -9.41 -20.53
CA ASN A 618 -27.99 -8.06 -20.69
C ASN A 618 -29.06 -7.18 -21.34
N CYS A 619 -29.20 -5.94 -20.84
CA CYS A 619 -30.22 -4.99 -21.30
C CYS A 619 -29.59 -3.64 -21.70
N TRP A 620 -28.55 -3.68 -22.54
CA TRP A 620 -27.88 -2.53 -23.14
C TRP A 620 -27.53 -2.84 -24.60
#